data_AF-A0A3N0YCM6-F1
#
_entry.id   AF-A0A3N0YCM6-F1
#
_cell.length_a   1.000
_cell.length_b   1.000
_cell.length_c   1.000
_cell.angle_alpha   90.00
_cell.angle_beta   90.00
_cell.angle_gamma   90.00
#
_symmetry.space_group_name_H-M   'P 1'
#
loop_
_entity.id
_entity.type
_entity.pdbx_description
1 polymer ?
#
loop_
_entity_poly.entity_id
_entity_poly.type
_entity_poly.pdbx_seq_one_letter_code
_entity_poly.pdbx_strand_id
1 'polypeptide(L)'
;MEYVKVPLADMPHSPISLYFDSVADKIHSVGRKRGAVLVHCAAGVSRSASLCLAYLMKYHRVSLAEAHAWVKARRPVIRPNGGFWRQLIEYERKLFGRNSVKMIQTPYGVIPDVYERDRRNLAPYWGL
;
A
#
# COMPACT_ATOMS: atom_id res chain seq x y z
N MET A 1 5.68 -17.83 -18.96
CA MET A 1 5.34 -17.07 -17.73
C MET A 1 6.57 -16.26 -17.36
N GLU A 2 6.46 -14.94 -17.29
CA GLU A 2 7.59 -14.05 -17.02
C GLU A 2 7.69 -13.76 -15.51
N TYR A 3 8.90 -13.67 -14.96
CA TYR A 3 9.14 -13.41 -13.55
C TYR A 3 10.01 -12.17 -13.35
N VAL A 4 9.61 -11.32 -12.41
CA VAL A 4 10.38 -10.18 -11.94
C VAL A 4 10.57 -10.31 -10.43
N LYS A 5 11.81 -10.32 -9.96
CA LYS A 5 12.13 -10.42 -8.53
C LYS A 5 12.41 -9.03 -7.96
N VAL A 6 11.71 -8.67 -6.90
CA VAL A 6 11.99 -7.50 -6.07
C VAL A 6 12.63 -8.01 -4.76
N PRO A 7 13.97 -8.00 -4.64
CA PRO A 7 14.68 -8.67 -3.54
C PRO A 7 14.68 -7.81 -2.26
N LEU A 8 13.53 -7.72 -1.58
CA LEU A 8 13.37 -6.94 -0.36
C LEU A 8 12.88 -7.78 0.82
N ALA A 9 13.46 -7.52 1.98
CA ALA A 9 12.92 -7.94 3.27
C ALA A 9 11.68 -7.11 3.64
N ASP A 10 10.84 -7.64 4.53
CA ASP A 10 9.69 -6.90 5.06
C ASP A 10 10.08 -6.06 6.29
N MET A 11 11.04 -5.15 6.08
CA MET A 11 11.58 -4.31 7.15
C MET A 11 11.24 -2.84 6.89
N PRO A 12 10.99 -2.03 7.94
CA PRO A 12 10.67 -0.60 7.77
C PRO A 12 11.73 0.21 7.01
N HIS A 13 13.01 -0.17 7.11
CA HIS A 13 14.10 0.50 6.44
C HIS A 13 14.39 -0.05 5.02
N SER A 14 13.69 -1.10 4.58
CA SER A 14 13.89 -1.64 3.23
C SER A 14 13.38 -0.61 2.19
N PRO A 15 14.18 -0.28 1.14
CA PRO A 15 13.87 0.79 0.21
C PRO A 15 12.90 0.34 -0.89
N ILE A 16 11.67 -0.02 -0.51
CA ILE A 16 10.64 -0.49 -1.45
C ILE A 16 10.23 0.57 -2.47
N SER A 17 10.39 1.86 -2.15
CA SER A 17 10.09 2.97 -3.04
C SER A 17 10.88 2.96 -4.34
N LEU A 18 12.09 2.39 -4.34
CA LEU A 18 12.91 2.23 -5.56
C LEU A 18 12.23 1.36 -6.62
N TYR A 19 11.24 0.57 -6.23
CA TYR A 19 10.52 -0.36 -7.11
C TYR A 19 9.10 0.08 -7.44
N PHE A 20 8.60 1.18 -6.85
CA PHE A 20 7.22 1.62 -7.10
C PHE A 20 6.96 1.92 -8.57
N ASP A 21 7.83 2.72 -9.20
CA ASP A 21 7.66 3.09 -10.61
C ASP A 21 7.86 1.86 -11.52
N SER A 22 8.96 1.12 -11.37
CA SER A 22 9.26 -0.02 -12.26
C SER A 22 8.23 -1.16 -12.17
N VAL A 23 7.74 -1.48 -10.97
CA VAL A 23 6.71 -2.52 -10.80
C VAL A 23 5.36 -2.04 -11.30
N ALA A 24 4.96 -0.80 -10.99
CA ALA A 24 3.71 -0.25 -11.49
C ALA A 24 3.69 -0.23 -13.03
N ASP A 25 4.81 0.19 -13.65
CA ASP A 25 4.94 0.27 -15.11
C ASP A 25 4.86 -1.12 -15.75
N LYS A 26 5.46 -2.12 -15.10
CA LYS A 26 5.37 -3.51 -15.54
C LYS A 26 3.93 -4.03 -15.48
N ILE A 27 3.22 -3.82 -14.36
CA ILE A 27 1.81 -4.23 -14.21
C ILE A 27 0.97 -3.58 -15.31
N HIS A 28 1.14 -2.27 -15.52
CA HIS A 28 0.39 -1.53 -16.54
C HIS A 28 0.69 -2.03 -17.96
N SER A 29 1.96 -2.25 -18.30
CA SER A 29 2.40 -2.75 -19.60
C SER A 29 1.80 -4.12 -19.93
N VAL A 30 1.77 -5.04 -18.95
CA VAL A 30 1.14 -6.37 -19.13
C VAL A 30 -0.39 -6.23 -19.29
N GLY A 31 -1.04 -5.40 -18.46
CA GLY A 31 -2.49 -5.16 -18.56
C GLY A 31 -2.91 -4.58 -19.92
N ARG A 32 -2.12 -3.66 -20.50
CA ARG A 32 -2.35 -3.12 -21.85
C ARG A 32 -2.32 -4.18 -22.95
N LYS A 33 -1.59 -5.28 -22.73
CA LYS A 33 -1.51 -6.44 -23.63
C LYS A 33 -2.58 -7.50 -23.31
N ARG A 34 -3.60 -7.15 -22.53
CA ARG A 34 -4.67 -8.06 -22.05
C ARG A 34 -4.13 -9.25 -21.24
N GLY A 35 -2.94 -9.11 -20.64
CA GLY A 35 -2.38 -10.08 -19.71
C GLY A 35 -2.78 -9.78 -18.25
N ALA A 36 -2.38 -10.67 -17.35
CA ALA A 36 -2.56 -10.52 -15.90
C ALA A 36 -1.21 -10.64 -15.17
N VAL A 37 -1.08 -9.94 -14.03
CA VAL A 37 0.12 -9.99 -13.18
C VAL A 37 -0.28 -10.42 -11.77
N LEU A 38 0.43 -11.41 -11.24
CA LEU A 38 0.39 -11.77 -9.83
C LEU A 38 1.52 -11.06 -9.09
N VAL A 39 1.18 -10.17 -8.15
CA VAL A 39 2.14 -9.59 -7.20
C VAL A 39 2.01 -10.33 -5.88
N HIS A 40 3.04 -11.08 -5.50
CA HIS A 40 3.05 -11.83 -4.24
C HIS A 40 4.30 -11.54 -3.40
N CYS A 41 4.20 -11.85 -2.11
CA CYS A 41 5.32 -11.93 -1.18
C CYS A 41 5.08 -13.13 -0.25
N ALA A 42 5.82 -13.28 0.86
CA ALA A 42 5.66 -14.43 1.76
C ALA A 42 4.21 -14.57 2.31
N ALA A 43 3.66 -13.53 2.94
CA ALA A 43 2.33 -13.58 3.56
C ALA A 43 1.21 -12.88 2.76
N GLY A 44 1.58 -12.13 1.71
CA GLY A 44 0.64 -11.25 1.01
C GLY A 44 0.05 -10.14 1.90
N VAL A 45 0.80 -9.66 2.90
CA VAL A 45 0.33 -8.68 3.90
C VAL A 45 0.93 -7.29 3.68
N SER A 46 2.24 -7.20 3.51
CA SER A 46 2.98 -5.92 3.53
C SER A 46 3.61 -5.60 2.17
N ARG A 47 4.75 -6.22 1.79
CA ARG A 47 5.50 -5.93 0.55
C ARG A 47 4.64 -5.92 -0.71
N SER A 48 3.90 -7.00 -0.99
CA SER A 48 3.08 -7.07 -2.21
C SER A 48 1.94 -6.06 -2.17
N ALA A 49 1.32 -5.86 -1.01
CA ALA A 49 0.28 -4.84 -0.84
C ALA A 49 0.84 -3.44 -1.17
N SER A 50 2.00 -3.07 -0.64
CA SER A 50 2.64 -1.78 -0.92
C SER A 50 2.88 -1.53 -2.41
N LEU A 51 3.35 -2.54 -3.16
CA LEU A 51 3.53 -2.41 -4.61
C LEU A 51 2.19 -2.25 -5.34
N CYS A 52 1.14 -2.95 -4.92
CA CYS A 52 -0.21 -2.77 -5.46
C CYS A 52 -0.77 -1.37 -5.17
N LEU A 53 -0.53 -0.82 -3.98
CA LEU A 53 -0.96 0.54 -3.63
C LEU A 53 -0.26 1.58 -4.52
N ALA A 54 1.05 1.44 -4.73
CA ALA A 54 1.81 2.30 -5.64
C ALA A 54 1.26 2.25 -7.08
N TYR A 55 0.95 1.06 -7.59
CA TYR A 55 0.34 0.88 -8.90
C TYR A 55 -1.02 1.57 -9.03
N LEU A 56 -1.91 1.39 -8.04
CA LEU A 56 -3.23 2.03 -8.05
C LEU A 56 -3.11 3.56 -8.03
N MET A 57 -2.23 4.12 -7.20
CA MET A 57 -1.98 5.57 -7.23
C MET A 57 -1.49 6.02 -8.60
N LYS A 58 -0.45 5.40 -9.15
CA LYS A 58 0.17 5.83 -10.41
C LYS A 58 -0.78 5.74 -11.60
N TYR A 59 -1.45 4.61 -11.77
CA TYR A 59 -2.18 4.29 -13.02
C TYR A 59 -3.70 4.38 -12.90
N HIS A 60 -4.28 4.22 -11.71
CA HIS A 60 -5.71 4.46 -11.49
C HIS A 60 -5.98 5.87 -10.95
N ARG A 61 -4.94 6.68 -10.70
CA ARG A 61 -5.04 8.09 -10.29
C ARG A 61 -5.88 8.30 -9.02
N VAL A 62 -5.88 7.32 -8.13
CA VAL A 62 -6.54 7.40 -6.81
C VAL A 62 -5.54 7.79 -5.73
N SER A 63 -6.02 8.41 -4.65
CA SER A 63 -5.21 8.72 -3.47
C SER A 63 -4.71 7.46 -2.75
N LEU A 64 -3.71 7.60 -1.87
CA LEU A 64 -3.21 6.50 -1.06
C LEU A 64 -4.29 5.90 -0.15
N ALA A 65 -5.14 6.74 0.44
CA ALA A 65 -6.26 6.30 1.27
C ALA A 65 -7.27 5.46 0.46
N GLU A 66 -7.63 5.92 -0.75
CA GLU A 66 -8.54 5.19 -1.65
C GLU A 66 -7.91 3.89 -2.15
N ALA A 67 -6.64 3.92 -2.55
CA ALA A 67 -5.90 2.72 -2.94
C ALA A 67 -5.88 1.69 -1.79
N HIS A 68 -5.62 2.14 -0.55
CA HIS A 68 -5.63 1.27 0.62
C HIS A 68 -7.01 0.66 0.85
N ALA A 69 -8.07 1.47 0.85
CA ALA A 69 -9.44 0.98 0.99
C ALA A 69 -9.81 -0.04 -0.09
N TRP A 70 -9.44 0.22 -1.34
CA TRP A 70 -9.67 -0.67 -2.48
C TRP A 70 -9.05 -2.05 -2.25
N VAL A 71 -7.76 -2.11 -1.91
CA VAL A 71 -7.05 -3.37 -1.70
C VAL A 71 -7.53 -4.06 -0.43
N LYS A 72 -7.76 -3.32 0.66
CA LYS A 72 -8.27 -3.83 1.94
C LYS A 72 -9.62 -4.53 1.78
N ALA A 73 -10.54 -3.96 1.01
CA ALA A 73 -11.85 -4.56 0.74
C ALA A 73 -11.75 -5.94 0.06
N ARG A 74 -10.71 -6.17 -0.75
CA ARG A 74 -10.48 -7.45 -1.47
C ARG A 74 -9.57 -8.40 -0.71
N ARG A 75 -8.70 -7.88 0.15
CA ARG A 75 -7.78 -8.64 0.99
C ARG A 75 -7.68 -7.99 2.38
N PRO A 76 -8.62 -8.31 3.29
CA PRO A 76 -8.70 -7.66 4.61
C PRO A 76 -7.45 -7.79 5.48
N VAL A 77 -6.58 -8.77 5.20
CA VAL A 77 -5.35 -8.99 5.95
C VAL A 77 -4.20 -8.04 5.59
N ILE A 78 -4.34 -7.19 4.55
CA ILE A 78 -3.24 -6.28 4.20
C ILE A 78 -2.90 -5.36 5.37
N ARG A 79 -1.58 -5.20 5.58
CA ARG A 79 -1.01 -4.37 6.62
C ARG A 79 0.45 -4.03 6.30
N PRO A 80 0.72 -3.08 5.38
CA PRO A 80 2.08 -2.58 5.18
C PRO A 80 2.73 -2.16 6.49
N ASN A 81 4.04 -2.43 6.62
CA ASN A 81 4.79 -1.95 7.78
C ASN A 81 4.90 -0.41 7.78
N GLY A 82 5.19 0.18 8.96
CA GLY A 82 5.22 1.64 9.11
C GLY A 82 6.24 2.36 8.23
N GLY A 83 7.35 1.71 7.86
CA GLY A 83 8.33 2.28 6.95
C GLY A 83 7.85 2.32 5.50
N PHE A 84 7.14 1.29 5.06
CA PHE A 84 6.51 1.29 3.74
C PHE A 84 5.37 2.31 3.64
N TRP A 85 4.62 2.53 4.72
CA TRP A 85 3.66 3.63 4.77
C TRP A 85 4.29 4.99 4.53
N ARG A 86 5.40 5.31 5.21
CA ARG A 86 6.12 6.58 4.98
C ARG A 86 6.58 6.71 3.53
N GLN A 87 7.10 5.62 2.96
CA GLN A 87 7.52 5.60 1.55
C GLN A 87 6.35 5.79 0.59
N LEU A 88 5.18 5.20 0.87
CA LEU A 88 3.97 5.39 0.08
C LEU A 88 3.39 6.80 0.18
N ILE A 89 3.41 7.39 1.38
CA ILE A 89 3.00 8.80 1.61
C ILE A 89 3.91 9.72 0.78
N GLU A 90 5.22 9.51 0.83
CA GLU A 90 6.14 10.31 0.02
C GLU A 90 5.90 10.12 -1.49
N TYR A 91 5.59 8.90 -1.92
CA TYR A 91 5.24 8.62 -3.31
C TYR A 91 3.94 9.30 -3.75
N GLU A 92 2.90 9.30 -2.91
CA GLU A 92 1.66 10.03 -3.14
C GLU A 92 1.93 11.54 -3.30
N ARG A 93 2.78 12.11 -2.44
CA ARG A 93 3.19 13.52 -2.50
C ARG A 93 3.90 13.83 -3.82
N LYS A 94 4.80 12.94 -4.27
CA LYS A 94 5.46 13.05 -5.58
C LYS A 94 4.47 13.01 -6.74
N LEU A 95 3.43 12.17 -6.67
CA LEU A 95 2.45 12.01 -7.75
C LEU A 95 1.41 13.14 -7.82
N PHE A 96 0.97 13.66 -6.66
CA PHE A 96 -0.21 14.51 -6.57
C PHE A 96 0.01 15.84 -5.83
N GLY A 97 1.21 16.09 -5.28
CA GLY A 97 1.52 17.29 -4.52
C GLY A 97 0.82 17.38 -3.15
N ARG A 98 0.11 16.33 -2.72
CA ARG A 98 -0.65 16.27 -1.46
C ARG A 98 -0.65 14.86 -0.88
N ASN A 99 -1.02 14.76 0.40
CA ASN A 99 -1.14 13.48 1.09
C ASN A 99 -2.54 13.25 1.68
N SER A 100 -3.07 12.05 1.47
CA SER A 100 -4.36 11.61 2.03
C SER A 100 -4.22 10.79 3.32
N VAL A 101 -3.01 10.30 3.62
CA VAL A 101 -2.69 9.51 4.82
C VAL A 101 -1.59 10.22 5.60
N LYS A 102 -1.69 10.20 6.93
CA LYS A 102 -0.68 10.77 7.84
C LYS A 102 -0.19 9.73 8.82
N MET A 103 1.08 9.80 9.21
CA MET A 103 1.59 9.04 10.36
C MET A 103 1.21 9.77 11.65
N ILE A 104 0.57 9.08 12.58
CA ILE A 104 0.10 9.62 13.86
C ILE A 104 0.75 8.88 15.03
N GLN A 105 1.01 9.60 16.11
CA GLN A 105 1.52 9.03 17.36
C GLN A 105 0.36 8.42 18.16
N THR A 106 0.54 7.20 18.65
CA THR A 106 -0.40 6.55 19.59
C THR A 106 0.37 6.01 20.80
N PRO A 107 -0.31 5.59 21.89
CA PRO A 107 0.34 4.92 23.01
C PRO A 107 1.09 3.64 22.64
N TYR A 108 0.75 3.01 21.50
CA TYR A 108 1.34 1.77 21.02
C TYR A 108 2.37 1.98 19.89
N GLY A 109 2.75 3.24 19.64
CA GLY A 109 3.70 3.63 18.59
C GLY A 109 3.07 4.38 17.42
N VAL A 110 3.90 4.65 16.41
CA VAL A 110 3.52 5.44 15.23
C VAL A 110 2.85 4.56 14.17
N ILE A 111 1.63 4.92 13.79
CA ILE A 111 0.82 4.19 12.79
C ILE A 111 0.26 5.16 11.74
N PRO A 112 -0.14 4.71 10.54
CA PRO A 112 -0.92 5.54 9.63
C PRO A 112 -2.34 5.77 10.21
N ASP A 113 -2.88 6.96 10.02
CA ASP A 113 -4.21 7.37 10.53
C ASP A 113 -5.36 6.49 10.02
N VAL A 114 -5.22 5.86 8.84
CA VAL A 114 -6.19 4.88 8.33
C VAL A 114 -6.38 3.68 9.26
N TYR A 115 -5.36 3.29 10.05
CA TYR A 115 -5.49 2.19 11.02
C TYR A 115 -6.22 2.60 12.30
N GLU A 116 -6.23 3.88 12.64
CA GLU A 116 -7.03 4.36 13.76
C GLU A 116 -8.52 4.39 13.38
N ARG A 117 -8.83 4.83 12.16
CA ARG A 117 -10.21 4.83 11.63
C ARG A 117 -10.81 3.42 11.64
N ASP A 118 -10.02 2.42 11.23
CA ASP A 118 -10.43 1.01 11.29
C ASP A 118 -10.77 0.58 12.74
N ARG A 119 -10.01 1.02 13.74
CA ARG A 119 -10.29 0.69 15.16
C ARG A 119 -11.54 1.37 15.68
N ARG A 120 -11.81 2.62 15.30
CA ARG A 120 -13.04 3.33 15.70
C ARG A 120 -14.29 2.67 15.09
N ASN A 121 -14.17 2.16 13.86
CA ASN A 121 -15.25 1.41 13.20
C ASN A 121 -15.45 0.00 13.78
N LEU A 122 -14.49 -0.51 14.58
CA LEU A 122 -14.59 -1.76 15.33
C LEU A 122 -14.98 -1.55 16.80
N ALA A 123 -15.21 -0.30 17.25
CA ALA A 123 -15.78 -0.05 18.56
C ALA A 123 -17.20 -0.65 18.57
N PRO A 124 -17.52 -1.61 19.45
CA PRO A 124 -18.85 -2.20 19.51
C PRO A 124 -19.88 -1.12 19.85
N TYR A 125 -21.04 -1.17 19.19
CA TYR A 125 -22.27 -0.56 19.65
C TYR A 125 -22.74 -1.22 20.97
N TRP A 126 -21.97 -1.09 22.05
CA TRP A 126 -22.35 -1.54 23.40
C TRP A 126 -22.33 -0.38 24.39
N GLY A 127 -23.00 0.73 24.03
CA GLY A 127 -23.05 1.93 24.84
C GLY A 127 -24.29 2.82 24.65
N LEU A 128 -25.42 2.24 24.23
CA LEU A 128 -26.76 2.81 24.41
C LEU A 128 -27.68 1.70 24.93
#